data_AF-A0A355AA27-F1
#
_entry.id   AF-A0A355AA27-F1
#
_cell.length_a   1.000
_cell.length_b   1.000
_cell.length_c   1.000
_cell.angle_alpha   90.00
_cell.angle_beta   90.00
_cell.angle_gamma   90.00
#
_symmetry.space_group_name_H-M   'P 1'
#
loop_
_entity.id
_entity.type
_entity.pdbx_description
1 polymer ?
#
loop_
_entity_poly.entity_id
_entity_poly.type
_entity_poly.pdbx_seq_one_letter_code
_entity_poly.pdbx_strand_id
1 'polypeptide(L)'
;MTNTNRYNGATHIALRDETLFVYQFPLIYFDLRNTGDQYTDYFENAILATKYNRDYTMNSDRYRVYGEVWGLSAEDQPFGGYKAYGARDGNNDRTIAPYASIAALPFTPEEALASMKGMINKFPKVYGEYGFHAGFNVTVSPQWYSPNYIGIDQGAILLMIANYQSGTVWEYFMKNPYVLEAVKLAGFDRYQ
;
A
#
# COMPACT_ATOMS: atom_id res chain seq x y z
N MET A 1 1.30 -6.89 -23.63
CA MET A 1 0.15 -6.03 -23.30
C MET A 1 0.26 -5.68 -21.83
N THR A 2 0.30 -4.40 -21.50
CA THR A 2 0.28 -3.92 -20.12
C THR A 2 -1.13 -4.13 -19.58
N ASN A 3 -1.28 -4.86 -18.47
CA ASN A 3 -2.58 -4.99 -17.81
C ASN A 3 -2.98 -3.62 -17.24
N THR A 4 -4.23 -3.22 -17.45
CA THR A 4 -4.78 -1.97 -16.94
C THR A 4 -6.11 -2.19 -16.26
N ASN A 5 -6.49 -1.29 -15.35
CA ASN A 5 -7.79 -1.27 -14.70
C ASN A 5 -8.36 0.15 -14.76
N ARG A 6 -9.69 0.26 -14.85
CA ARG A 6 -10.40 1.54 -14.94
C ARG A 6 -11.07 1.84 -13.60
N TYR A 7 -10.77 3.01 -13.05
CA TYR A 7 -11.30 3.47 -11.76
C TYR A 7 -11.65 4.95 -11.85
N ASN A 8 -12.90 5.31 -11.48
CA ASN A 8 -13.42 6.68 -11.48
C ASN A 8 -13.12 7.49 -12.76
N GLY A 9 -13.23 6.85 -13.92
CA GLY A 9 -13.01 7.48 -15.23
C GLY A 9 -11.55 7.54 -15.67
N ALA A 10 -10.59 7.24 -14.80
CA ALA A 10 -9.17 7.12 -15.10
C ALA A 10 -8.76 5.64 -15.29
N THR A 11 -7.57 5.43 -15.85
CA THR A 11 -6.98 4.10 -16.08
C THR A 11 -5.60 4.06 -15.45
N HIS A 12 -5.30 3.01 -14.66
CA HIS A 12 -3.96 2.74 -14.15
C HIS A 12 -3.43 1.42 -14.70
N ILE A 13 -2.11 1.34 -14.87
CA ILE A 13 -1.36 0.09 -15.05
C ILE A 13 -1.55 -0.74 -13.79
N ALA A 14 -2.10 -1.93 -13.96
CA ALA A 14 -2.56 -2.76 -12.86
C ALA A 14 -1.87 -4.13 -12.85
N LEU A 15 -1.47 -4.59 -11.66
CA LEU A 15 -1.23 -6.00 -11.43
C LEU A 15 -2.58 -6.72 -11.52
N ARG A 16 -2.61 -7.89 -12.16
CA ARG A 16 -3.83 -8.71 -12.31
C ARG A 16 -4.57 -8.86 -10.99
N ASP A 17 -3.86 -9.09 -9.90
CA ASP A 17 -4.44 -9.43 -8.60
C ASP A 17 -4.65 -8.24 -7.66
N GLU A 18 -4.28 -7.02 -8.09
CA GLU A 18 -4.50 -5.74 -7.38
C GLU A 18 -3.97 -5.73 -5.93
N THR A 19 -2.85 -6.42 -5.71
CA THR A 19 -2.10 -6.43 -4.46
C THR A 19 -1.34 -5.11 -4.30
N LEU A 20 -1.57 -4.37 -3.21
CA LEU A 20 -1.15 -2.96 -3.13
C LEU A 20 0.36 -2.74 -3.07
N PHE A 21 1.14 -3.63 -2.45
CA PHE A 21 2.58 -3.39 -2.22
C PHE A 21 3.38 -3.15 -3.51
N VAL A 22 2.95 -3.72 -4.65
CA VAL A 22 3.67 -3.59 -5.92
C VAL A 22 3.70 -2.15 -6.44
N TYR A 23 2.70 -1.35 -6.08
CA TYR A 23 2.63 0.07 -6.41
C TYR A 23 3.41 0.92 -5.40
N GLN A 24 3.68 0.39 -4.20
CA GLN A 24 4.24 1.15 -3.08
C GLN A 24 5.74 0.93 -2.93
N PHE A 25 6.21 -0.32 -2.97
CA PHE A 25 7.57 -0.67 -2.57
C PHE A 25 8.67 -0.01 -3.42
N PRO A 26 8.55 0.07 -4.76
CA PRO A 26 9.51 0.84 -5.56
C PRO A 26 9.52 2.32 -5.16
N LEU A 27 8.34 2.89 -4.89
CA LEU A 27 8.15 4.30 -4.54
C LEU A 27 8.51 4.64 -3.09
N ILE A 28 8.92 3.66 -2.28
CA ILE A 28 9.59 3.92 -1.00
C ILE A 28 10.91 4.66 -1.25
N TYR A 29 11.63 4.27 -2.29
CA TYR A 29 13.00 4.71 -2.55
C TYR A 29 13.08 5.69 -3.72
N PHE A 30 12.46 5.36 -4.85
CA PHE A 30 12.50 6.22 -6.03
C PHE A 30 11.49 7.36 -5.89
N ASP A 31 11.97 8.61 -5.89
CA ASP A 31 11.09 9.78 -5.98
C ASP A 31 10.63 9.98 -7.42
N LEU A 32 9.50 9.37 -7.77
CA LEU A 32 8.89 9.49 -9.09
C LEU A 32 7.75 10.52 -9.11
N ARG A 33 7.72 11.46 -8.16
CA ARG A 33 6.72 12.54 -8.18
C ARG A 33 6.99 13.52 -9.31
N ASN A 34 5.92 13.91 -9.99
CA ASN A 34 5.94 14.87 -11.10
C ASN A 34 6.86 14.42 -12.25
N THR A 35 6.88 13.12 -12.55
CA THR A 35 7.63 12.56 -13.68
C THR A 35 6.97 11.27 -14.16
N GLY A 36 7.04 11.03 -15.46
CA GLY A 36 6.71 9.74 -16.04
C GLY A 36 7.83 9.27 -16.97
N ASP A 37 7.65 8.07 -17.49
CA ASP A 37 8.36 7.59 -18.67
C ASP A 37 7.38 7.44 -19.85
N GLN A 38 7.80 6.75 -20.91
CA GLN A 38 6.98 6.50 -22.10
C GLN A 38 5.67 5.72 -21.83
N TYR A 39 5.51 5.13 -20.65
CA TYR A 39 4.35 4.33 -20.27
C TYR A 39 3.40 5.08 -19.34
N THR A 40 3.89 5.66 -18.24
CA THR A 40 3.02 6.33 -17.26
C THR A 40 3.79 7.25 -16.28
N ASP A 41 3.03 8.08 -15.55
CA ASP A 41 3.46 8.64 -14.27
C ASP A 41 3.18 7.61 -13.16
N TYR A 42 4.24 7.02 -12.61
CA TYR A 42 4.12 5.93 -11.66
C TYR A 42 3.60 6.37 -10.29
N PHE A 43 3.79 7.63 -9.92
CA PHE A 43 3.27 8.16 -8.65
C PHE A 43 1.76 8.37 -8.75
N GLU A 44 1.29 8.97 -9.85
CA GLU A 44 -0.15 9.08 -10.14
C GLU A 44 -0.81 7.71 -10.32
N ASN A 45 -0.11 6.77 -10.97
CA ASN A 45 -0.58 5.38 -11.07
C ASN A 45 -0.77 4.73 -9.70
N ALA A 46 0.17 4.95 -8.76
CA ALA A 46 0.06 4.47 -7.39
C ALA A 46 -1.08 5.14 -6.63
N ILE A 47 -1.34 6.44 -6.82
CA ILE A 47 -2.50 7.14 -6.25
C ILE A 47 -3.80 6.49 -6.72
N LEU A 48 -3.94 6.22 -8.02
CA LEU A 48 -5.13 5.56 -8.57
C LEU A 48 -5.33 4.15 -8.02
N ALA A 49 -4.28 3.33 -8.01
CA ALA A 49 -4.33 1.97 -7.46
C ALA A 49 -4.67 1.97 -5.96
N THR A 50 -4.14 2.94 -5.21
CA THR A 50 -4.40 3.13 -3.78
C THR A 50 -5.87 3.47 -3.50
N LYS A 51 -6.41 4.45 -4.24
CA LYS A 51 -7.82 4.84 -4.13
C LYS A 51 -8.75 3.70 -4.54
N TYR A 52 -8.41 2.96 -5.59
CA TYR A 52 -9.13 1.75 -5.99
C TYR A 52 -9.13 0.69 -4.88
N ASN A 53 -7.98 0.42 -4.26
CA ASN A 53 -7.86 -0.56 -3.18
C ASN A 53 -8.73 -0.20 -1.96
N ARG A 54 -8.70 1.08 -1.55
CA ARG A 54 -9.57 1.61 -0.51
C ARG A 54 -11.04 1.41 -0.87
N ASP A 55 -11.47 1.95 -2.01
CA ASP A 55 -12.87 1.98 -2.40
C ASP A 55 -13.43 0.57 -2.64
N TYR A 56 -12.61 -0.37 -3.09
CA TYR A 56 -12.98 -1.79 -3.20
C TYR A 56 -13.47 -2.35 -1.85
N THR A 57 -12.79 -1.99 -0.75
CA THR A 57 -13.23 -2.39 0.60
C THR A 57 -14.40 -1.54 1.10
N MET A 58 -14.35 -0.21 0.95
CA MET A 58 -15.37 0.71 1.46
C MET A 58 -16.75 0.50 0.84
N ASN A 59 -16.80 0.13 -0.44
CA ASN A 59 -18.06 -0.09 -1.17
C ASN A 59 -18.61 -1.51 -0.99
N SER A 60 -17.99 -2.34 -0.16
CA SER A 60 -18.42 -3.72 0.07
C SER A 60 -18.95 -3.91 1.49
N ASP A 61 -20.22 -4.33 1.60
CA ASP A 61 -20.84 -4.68 2.89
C ASP A 61 -20.03 -5.70 3.70
N ARG A 62 -19.23 -6.52 3.01
CA ARG A 62 -18.31 -7.51 3.59
C ARG A 62 -17.27 -6.90 4.53
N TYR A 63 -16.96 -5.61 4.37
CA TYR A 63 -15.94 -4.88 5.12
C TYR A 63 -16.52 -3.85 6.08
N ARG A 64 -17.86 -3.72 6.19
CA ARG A 64 -18.52 -2.72 7.03
C ARG A 64 -18.07 -2.74 8.50
N VAL A 65 -17.66 -3.91 9.01
CA VAL A 65 -17.12 -4.06 10.37
C VAL A 65 -15.83 -3.27 10.58
N TYR A 66 -15.05 -2.98 9.52
CA TYR A 66 -13.79 -2.25 9.60
C TYR A 66 -13.99 -0.72 9.65
N GLY A 67 -15.12 -0.19 9.18
CA GLY A 67 -15.34 1.26 9.10
C GLY A 67 -14.35 1.90 8.13
N GLU A 68 -13.60 2.90 8.58
CA GLU A 68 -12.58 3.61 7.78
C GLU A 68 -11.29 2.80 7.54
N VAL A 69 -11.19 1.59 8.08
CA VAL A 69 -9.98 0.76 7.96
C VAL A 69 -9.98 -0.04 6.66
N TRP A 70 -8.89 0.07 5.90
CA TRP A 70 -8.69 -0.61 4.62
C TRP A 70 -7.22 -1.03 4.43
N GLY A 71 -6.96 -1.77 3.36
CA GLY A 71 -5.62 -2.21 2.97
C GLY A 71 -5.58 -3.69 2.58
N LEU A 72 -5.75 -3.98 1.29
CA LEU A 72 -5.59 -5.33 0.75
C LEU A 72 -4.22 -5.45 0.08
N SER A 73 -3.33 -6.24 0.68
CA SER A 73 -2.00 -6.49 0.16
C SER A 73 -1.46 -7.85 0.64
N ALA A 74 -0.28 -8.23 0.19
CA ALA A 74 0.36 -9.47 0.60
C ALA A 74 0.71 -9.47 2.09
N GLU A 75 0.30 -10.51 2.81
CA GLU A 75 0.55 -10.65 4.25
C GLU A 75 0.32 -12.10 4.71
N ASP A 76 0.27 -12.29 6.03
CA ASP A 76 -0.15 -13.56 6.64
C ASP A 76 -1.64 -13.83 6.38
N GLN A 77 -2.10 -15.05 6.61
CA GLN A 77 -3.52 -15.37 6.53
C GLN A 77 -4.04 -16.04 7.81
N PRO A 78 -5.35 -15.89 8.12
CA PRO A 78 -6.00 -16.68 9.16
C PRO A 78 -5.72 -18.18 8.96
N PHE A 79 -5.51 -18.89 10.07
CA PHE A 79 -5.21 -20.33 10.09
C PHE A 79 -3.86 -20.74 9.46
N GLY A 80 -2.97 -19.77 9.23
CA GLY A 80 -1.57 -19.99 8.91
C GLY A 80 -1.25 -19.95 7.42
N GLY A 81 -0.04 -19.49 7.10
CA GLY A 81 0.46 -19.32 5.74
C GLY A 81 0.49 -17.86 5.30
N TYR A 82 0.66 -17.67 4.01
CA TYR A 82 0.84 -16.37 3.35
C TYR A 82 -0.13 -16.26 2.18
N LYS A 83 -0.63 -15.06 1.93
CA LYS A 83 -1.43 -14.78 0.73
C LYS A 83 -1.16 -13.38 0.20
N ALA A 84 -0.98 -13.29 -1.12
CA ALA A 84 -0.92 -12.04 -1.85
C ALA A 84 -2.33 -11.45 -2.06
N TYR A 85 -2.98 -10.98 -1.00
CA TYR A 85 -4.32 -10.40 -1.11
C TYR A 85 -4.33 -9.17 -2.01
N GLY A 86 -5.46 -8.90 -2.62
CA GLY A 86 -5.64 -7.69 -3.40
C GLY A 86 -7.10 -7.35 -3.65
N ALA A 87 -7.30 -6.14 -4.18
CA ALA A 87 -8.61 -5.55 -4.46
C ALA A 87 -9.25 -6.16 -5.71
N ARG A 88 -9.40 -7.48 -5.69
CA ARG A 88 -9.97 -8.28 -6.77
C ARG A 88 -10.86 -9.37 -6.20
N ASP A 89 -12.00 -9.59 -6.85
CA ASP A 89 -12.92 -10.66 -6.48
C ASP A 89 -12.22 -12.03 -6.51
N GLY A 90 -12.40 -12.78 -5.43
CA GLY A 90 -11.74 -14.07 -5.21
C GLY A 90 -10.31 -13.99 -4.65
N ASN A 91 -9.69 -12.81 -4.62
CA ASN A 91 -8.32 -12.63 -4.09
C ASN A 91 -8.27 -11.94 -2.72
N ASN A 92 -9.34 -12.06 -1.92
CA ASN A 92 -9.40 -11.56 -0.55
C ASN A 92 -10.43 -12.35 0.27
N ASP A 93 -10.20 -12.43 1.57
CA ASP A 93 -11.07 -13.07 2.57
C ASP A 93 -11.41 -12.13 3.74
N ARG A 94 -11.24 -10.82 3.51
CA ARG A 94 -11.42 -9.71 4.46
C ARG A 94 -10.32 -9.57 5.50
N THR A 95 -9.19 -10.23 5.32
CA THR A 95 -7.98 -9.95 6.10
C THR A 95 -7.37 -8.62 5.61
N ILE A 96 -7.06 -7.74 6.55
CA ILE A 96 -6.50 -6.41 6.29
C ILE A 96 -5.04 -6.41 6.71
N ALA A 97 -4.18 -5.91 5.82
CA ALA A 97 -2.77 -5.66 6.07
C ALA A 97 -2.58 -4.19 6.48
N PRO A 98 -2.28 -3.88 7.76
CA PRO A 98 -2.11 -2.51 8.24
C PRO A 98 -1.08 -1.71 7.45
N TYR A 99 0.03 -2.35 7.06
CA TYR A 99 1.09 -1.68 6.30
C TYR A 99 0.58 -1.13 4.97
N ALA A 100 -0.41 -1.77 4.34
CA ALA A 100 -0.89 -1.39 3.02
C ALA A 100 -1.54 0.00 3.03
N SER A 101 -2.37 0.32 4.02
CA SER A 101 -2.95 1.67 4.13
C SER A 101 -1.97 2.68 4.75
N ILE A 102 -1.09 2.27 5.67
CA ILE A 102 -0.12 3.20 6.28
C ILE A 102 0.99 3.59 5.29
N ALA A 103 1.51 2.64 4.51
CA ALA A 103 2.48 2.91 3.45
C ALA A 103 1.89 3.75 2.30
N ALA A 104 0.58 3.99 2.30
CA ALA A 104 -0.06 4.89 1.37
C ALA A 104 -0.07 6.36 1.79
N LEU A 105 0.50 6.72 2.94
CA LEU A 105 0.54 8.09 3.44
C LEU A 105 1.03 9.13 2.41
N PRO A 106 2.07 8.88 1.59
CA PRO A 106 2.48 9.86 0.60
C PRO A 106 1.54 9.97 -0.61
N PHE A 107 0.65 9.01 -0.85
CA PHE A 107 -0.27 8.97 -2.00
C PHE A 107 -1.68 9.50 -1.63
N THR A 108 -2.20 9.07 -0.49
CA THR A 108 -3.57 9.38 -0.01
C THR A 108 -3.52 9.66 1.49
N PRO A 109 -2.96 10.81 1.93
CA PRO A 109 -2.61 11.05 3.32
C PRO A 109 -3.83 11.09 4.25
N GLU A 110 -4.93 11.70 3.82
CA GLU A 110 -6.14 11.81 4.64
C GLU A 110 -6.75 10.44 4.91
N GLU A 111 -6.89 9.62 3.87
CA GLU A 111 -7.47 8.28 3.93
C GLU A 111 -6.56 7.28 4.67
N ALA A 112 -5.24 7.39 4.49
CA ALA A 112 -4.26 6.59 5.21
C ALA A 112 -4.26 6.91 6.72
N LEU A 113 -4.26 8.20 7.08
CA LEU A 113 -4.35 8.64 8.48
C LEU A 113 -5.68 8.23 9.13
N ALA A 114 -6.79 8.30 8.40
CA ALA A 114 -8.09 7.84 8.88
C ALA A 114 -8.08 6.34 9.17
N SER A 115 -7.56 5.52 8.26
CA SER A 115 -7.39 4.08 8.45
C SER A 115 -6.49 3.77 9.64
N MET A 116 -5.33 4.43 9.76
CA MET A 116 -4.39 4.23 10.87
C MET A 116 -5.02 4.55 12.24
N LYS A 117 -5.73 5.68 12.35
CA LYS A 117 -6.47 6.04 13.58
C LYS A 117 -7.60 5.05 13.86
N GLY A 118 -8.33 4.62 12.82
CA GLY A 118 -9.39 3.63 12.90
C GLY A 118 -8.87 2.29 13.45
N MET A 119 -7.71 1.83 12.98
CA MET A 119 -7.05 0.61 13.46
C MET A 119 -6.75 0.69 14.96
N ILE A 120 -6.07 1.75 15.40
CA ILE A 120 -5.69 1.92 16.81
C ILE A 120 -6.93 2.02 17.72
N ASN A 121 -7.93 2.82 17.31
CA ASN A 121 -9.09 3.09 18.16
C ASN A 121 -10.08 1.92 18.24
N LYS A 122 -10.30 1.21 17.12
CA LYS A 122 -11.33 0.17 17.02
C LYS A 122 -10.79 -1.23 17.24
N PHE A 123 -9.53 -1.46 16.90
CA PHE A 123 -8.90 -2.78 16.89
C PHE A 123 -7.58 -2.76 17.65
N PRO A 124 -7.55 -2.38 18.95
CA PRO A 124 -6.29 -2.14 19.68
C PRO A 124 -5.31 -3.33 19.68
N LYS A 125 -5.81 -4.57 19.53
CA LYS A 125 -4.99 -5.79 19.39
C LYS A 125 -4.16 -5.84 18.10
N VAL A 126 -4.41 -4.97 17.12
CA VAL A 126 -3.63 -4.88 15.89
C VAL A 126 -2.27 -4.23 16.11
N TYR A 127 -2.07 -3.55 17.25
CA TYR A 127 -0.82 -2.87 17.59
C TYR A 127 -0.18 -3.52 18.83
N GLY A 128 1.11 -3.83 18.76
CA GLY A 128 1.87 -4.46 19.85
C GLY A 128 3.32 -3.98 19.89
N GLU A 129 4.22 -4.85 20.34
CA GLU A 129 5.61 -4.51 20.69
C GLU A 129 6.39 -3.84 19.55
N TYR A 130 6.25 -4.35 18.32
CA TYR A 130 6.95 -3.82 17.14
C TYR A 130 6.06 -3.00 16.21
N GLY A 131 4.95 -2.47 16.73
CA GLY A 131 3.99 -1.69 15.94
C GLY A 131 2.80 -2.52 15.48
N PHE A 132 2.37 -2.36 14.22
CA PHE A 132 1.21 -3.07 13.70
C PHE A 132 1.55 -4.52 13.35
N HIS A 133 0.70 -5.48 13.71
CA HIS A 133 0.83 -6.86 13.26
C HIS A 133 0.71 -6.98 11.73
N ALA A 134 1.25 -8.06 11.16
CA ALA A 134 1.29 -8.29 9.70
C ALA A 134 -0.08 -8.18 9.03
N GLY A 135 -1.12 -8.67 9.73
CA GLY A 135 -2.49 -8.36 9.42
C GLY A 135 -3.48 -8.90 10.43
N PHE A 136 -4.76 -8.69 10.15
CA PHE A 136 -5.84 -9.05 11.05
C PHE A 136 -7.16 -9.25 10.31
N ASN A 137 -8.00 -10.13 10.86
CA ASN A 137 -9.33 -10.43 10.34
C ASN A 137 -10.32 -10.57 11.50
N VAL A 138 -11.19 -9.56 11.66
CA VAL A 138 -12.20 -9.55 12.73
C VAL A 138 -13.51 -10.23 12.31
N THR A 139 -13.59 -10.73 11.08
CA THR A 139 -14.78 -11.40 10.53
C THR A 139 -14.77 -12.92 10.74
N VAL A 140 -13.62 -13.49 11.09
CA VAL A 140 -13.48 -14.90 11.47
C VAL A 140 -13.72 -15.08 12.98
N SER A 141 -14.04 -16.31 13.39
CA SER A 141 -14.28 -16.67 14.79
C SER A 141 -13.32 -17.80 15.22
N PRO A 142 -12.45 -17.57 16.22
CA PRO A 142 -12.22 -16.31 16.92
C PRO A 142 -11.64 -15.23 16.00
N GLN A 143 -11.77 -13.96 16.38
CA GLN A 143 -11.10 -12.85 15.66
C GLN A 143 -9.59 -13.15 15.58
N TRP A 144 -9.03 -12.93 14.40
CA TRP A 144 -7.65 -13.27 14.12
C TRP A 144 -6.79 -12.01 14.01
N TYR A 145 -5.62 -12.05 14.62
CA TYR A 145 -4.55 -11.07 14.51
C TYR A 145 -3.27 -11.88 14.28
N SER A 146 -2.47 -11.51 13.29
CA SER A 146 -1.22 -12.23 13.02
C SER A 146 -0.34 -12.19 14.27
N PRO A 147 0.29 -13.31 14.68
CA PRO A 147 1.27 -13.30 15.76
C PRO A 147 2.61 -12.68 15.30
N ASN A 148 2.77 -12.39 14.01
CA ASN A 148 4.03 -11.98 13.41
C ASN A 148 4.09 -10.47 13.15
N TYR A 149 5.33 -10.00 13.07
CA TYR A 149 5.71 -8.73 12.48
C TYR A 149 6.66 -9.03 11.32
N ILE A 150 6.26 -8.66 10.11
CA ILE A 150 7.04 -8.95 8.90
C ILE A 150 7.95 -7.76 8.58
N GLY A 151 9.25 -8.01 8.43
CA GLY A 151 10.25 -6.95 8.29
C GLY A 151 10.04 -6.04 7.07
N ILE A 152 9.59 -6.60 5.94
CA ILE A 152 9.28 -5.80 4.74
C ILE A 152 8.06 -4.88 4.96
N ASP A 153 7.10 -5.30 5.78
CA ASP A 153 5.88 -4.53 6.08
C ASP A 153 6.20 -3.42 7.09
N GLN A 154 6.93 -3.74 8.15
CA GLN A 154 7.38 -2.75 9.14
C GLN A 154 8.30 -1.71 8.50
N GLY A 155 9.22 -2.15 7.65
CA GLY A 155 10.09 -1.27 6.88
C GLY A 155 9.28 -0.31 6.01
N ALA A 156 8.29 -0.82 5.28
CA ALA A 156 7.42 0.01 4.44
C ALA A 156 6.66 1.06 5.27
N ILE A 157 6.10 0.69 6.43
CA ILE A 157 5.44 1.62 7.36
C ILE A 157 6.39 2.76 7.73
N LEU A 158 7.56 2.43 8.26
CA LEU A 158 8.50 3.43 8.79
C LEU A 158 9.03 4.36 7.69
N LEU A 159 9.44 3.79 6.55
CA LEU A 159 10.04 4.53 5.46
C LEU A 159 9.02 5.44 4.76
N MET A 160 7.77 5.00 4.60
CA MET A 160 6.73 5.82 3.98
C MET A 160 6.20 6.90 4.92
N ILE A 161 6.17 6.67 6.24
CA ILE A 161 5.93 7.74 7.21
C ILE A 161 7.02 8.81 7.08
N ALA A 162 8.30 8.42 7.02
CA ALA A 162 9.40 9.37 6.88
C ALA A 162 9.31 10.18 5.57
N ASN A 163 8.93 9.54 4.46
CA ASN A 163 8.68 10.22 3.19
C ASN A 163 7.49 11.17 3.26
N TYR A 164 6.38 10.76 3.88
CA TYR A 164 5.22 11.62 4.08
C TYR A 164 5.56 12.87 4.92
N GLN A 165 6.33 12.71 5.99
CA GLN A 165 6.67 13.81 6.90
C GLN A 165 7.68 14.80 6.30
N SER A 166 8.64 14.31 5.52
CA SER A 166 9.81 15.11 5.14
C SER A 166 10.44 14.76 3.80
N GLY A 167 10.06 13.65 3.18
CA GLY A 167 10.73 13.14 1.97
C GLY A 167 12.14 12.60 2.23
N THR A 168 12.50 12.28 3.47
CA THR A 168 13.89 11.94 3.83
C THR A 168 14.43 10.73 3.05
N VAL A 169 13.66 9.65 2.89
CA VAL A 169 14.15 8.44 2.20
C VAL A 169 14.40 8.74 0.73
N TRP A 170 13.46 9.45 0.10
CA TRP A 170 13.62 9.97 -1.26
C TRP A 170 14.85 10.85 -1.43
N GLU A 171 15.07 11.82 -0.52
CA GLU A 171 16.21 12.72 -0.57
C GLU A 171 17.54 11.95 -0.54
N TYR A 172 17.69 11.00 0.38
CA TYR A 172 18.94 10.25 0.50
C TYR A 172 19.15 9.24 -0.62
N PHE A 173 18.09 8.56 -1.06
CA PHE A 173 18.21 7.56 -2.12
C PHE A 173 18.53 8.22 -3.46
N MET A 174 17.86 9.33 -3.79
CA MET A 174 18.05 10.05 -5.05
C MET A 174 19.35 10.86 -5.11
N LYS A 175 20.09 11.00 -4.01
CA LYS A 175 21.47 11.57 -4.02
C LYS A 175 22.50 10.63 -4.66
N ASN A 176 22.19 9.34 -4.81
CA ASN A 176 23.13 8.39 -5.38
C ASN A 176 23.28 8.62 -6.89
N PRO A 177 24.49 8.91 -7.42
CA PRO A 177 24.69 9.20 -8.83
C PRO A 177 24.31 8.01 -9.74
N TYR A 178 24.44 6.77 -9.26
CA TYR A 178 24.03 5.58 -10.03
C TYR A 178 22.51 5.43 -10.11
N VAL A 179 21.78 5.88 -9.08
CA VAL A 179 20.31 5.89 -9.08
C VAL A 179 19.81 6.94 -10.07
N LEU A 180 20.39 8.14 -10.04
CA LEU A 180 20.08 9.21 -10.99
C LEU A 180 20.34 8.79 -12.44
N GLU A 181 21.49 8.18 -12.70
CA GLU A 181 21.80 7.65 -14.03
C GLU A 181 20.81 6.55 -14.44
N ALA A 182 20.42 5.66 -13.52
CA ALA A 182 19.46 4.60 -13.82
C ALA A 182 18.07 5.15 -14.19
N VAL A 183 17.53 6.14 -13.45
CA VAL A 183 16.23 6.75 -13.80
C VAL A 183 16.31 7.57 -15.09
N LYS A 184 17.47 8.18 -15.38
CA LYS A 184 17.71 8.84 -16.66
C LYS A 184 17.67 7.84 -17.82
N LEU A 185 18.42 6.74 -17.72
CA LEU A 185 18.47 5.69 -18.75
C LEU A 185 17.13 4.97 -18.91
N ALA A 186 16.32 4.90 -17.85
CA ALA A 186 14.96 4.39 -17.91
C ALA A 186 13.97 5.33 -18.62
N GLY A 187 14.38 6.56 -18.95
CA GLY A 187 13.59 7.51 -19.74
C GLY A 187 12.63 8.37 -18.92
N PHE A 188 12.91 8.60 -17.64
CA PHE A 188 12.09 9.50 -16.82
C PHE A 188 12.34 10.97 -17.18
N ASP A 189 11.29 11.70 -17.53
CA ASP A 189 11.36 13.06 -18.10
C ASP A 189 12.08 14.07 -17.21
N ARG A 190 11.83 14.02 -15.89
CA ARG A 190 12.42 14.97 -14.92
C ARG A 190 13.93 14.80 -14.73
N TYR A 191 14.47 13.64 -15.09
CA TYR A 191 15.87 13.26 -14.84
C TYR A 191 16.74 13.29 -16.11
N GLN A 192 16.19 13.77 -17.23
CA GLN A 192 16.94 13.95 -18.48
C GLN A 192 17.92 15.13 -18.40
#